data_AF-A0A9W4T5T4-F1
#
_entry.id   AF-A0A9W4T5T4-F1
#
_cell.length_a   1.000
_cell.length_b   1.000
_cell.length_c   1.000
_cell.angle_alpha   90.00
_cell.angle_beta   90.00
_cell.angle_gamma   90.00
#
_symmetry.space_group_name_H-M   'P 1'
#
loop_
_entity.id
_entity.type
_entity.pdbx_description
1 polymer ?
#
loop_
_entity_poly.entity_id
_entity_poly.type
_entity_poly.pdbx_seq_one_letter_code
_entity_poly.pdbx_strand_id
1 'polypeptide(L)'
;MPISLASEPTREETRQFVNTLFSPRAGYLSQHCSNLKTRADLEPECPPCFNCHLPVFQCSHFANCSDFDGKCLCPPGFGGEDCSEAVCNSLADGPNRRPREKDQVCECSEGWEGINCNVCKTNSACDPLVPTGQNGTCYKGGLTVYENFQMCDVKNKKILDMLPDQPPQVTFSCHRKKETCDFQFWINQTESFFCHLDECSFDQEITYDQNITQYNCQQIKCKCKVGEMLCGKDGSIDLTEWLDEEIKGPAEFKCYNPDDCRFSEPAMNELILQIFGDGYISLDCKSGECLHYTEVPGFERPRQPNNRNTIIVSLIAVLTFVAGIFGAVFYLSRNWITPTSITLPDDENSKLMANHIPATLLFRDISYFVGDKSVLHSIHGVVKPGEVMAIMGGSGAGKTSFLDILARKNKAGRVKGEILVNGRIVGDVEFKNVVG
;
A
#
# COMPACT_ATOMS: atom_id res chain seq x y z
N MET A 1 -24.94 47.12 39.19
CA MET A 1 -26.30 46.81 39.69
C MET A 1 -27.03 45.99 38.63
N PRO A 2 -27.93 45.09 39.03
CA PRO A 2 -28.08 43.75 38.44
C PRO A 2 -29.04 43.64 37.25
N ILE A 3 -29.01 42.43 36.69
CA ILE A 3 -29.86 41.79 35.67
C ILE A 3 -31.36 42.04 35.86
N SER A 4 -32.10 42.20 34.76
CA SER A 4 -33.50 41.75 34.66
C SER A 4 -33.81 41.27 33.24
N LEU A 5 -34.23 40.00 33.16
CA LEU A 5 -34.77 39.31 31.99
C LEU A 5 -36.30 39.50 31.94
N ALA A 6 -36.83 39.77 30.74
CA ALA A 6 -38.22 39.56 30.33
C ALA A 6 -38.23 39.56 28.79
N SER A 7 -38.96 38.76 28.03
CA SER A 7 -39.80 37.56 28.19
C SER A 7 -40.10 37.09 26.74
N GLU A 8 -40.23 35.79 26.48
CA GLU A 8 -40.54 35.26 25.14
C GLU A 8 -41.93 35.70 24.62
N PRO A 9 -42.10 35.97 23.31
CA PRO A 9 -43.37 36.40 22.72
C PRO A 9 -44.37 35.23 22.57
N THR A 10 -45.65 35.53 22.70
CA THR A 10 -46.75 34.57 22.80
C THR A 10 -47.22 34.03 21.44
N ARG A 11 -47.80 32.81 21.47
CA ARG A 11 -48.25 31.97 20.34
C ARG A 11 -49.34 32.58 19.43
N GLU A 12 -49.77 33.81 19.67
CA GLU A 12 -50.82 34.50 18.94
C GLU A 12 -50.26 35.47 17.88
N GLU A 13 -49.03 35.99 18.08
CA GLU A 13 -48.36 36.86 17.11
C GLU A 13 -47.74 36.08 15.92
N THR A 14 -47.44 34.79 16.10
CA THR A 14 -46.90 33.92 15.03
C THR A 14 -47.98 33.44 14.04
N ARG A 15 -49.27 33.55 14.39
CA ARG A 15 -50.39 33.07 13.56
C ARG A 15 -50.85 34.06 12.49
N GLN A 16 -50.48 35.33 12.60
CA GLN A 16 -50.89 36.36 11.65
C GLN A 16 -49.95 36.48 10.43
N PHE A 17 -48.74 35.91 10.51
CA PHE A 17 -47.76 35.91 9.42
C PHE A 17 -47.88 34.71 8.46
N VAL A 18 -48.49 33.61 8.91
CA VAL A 18 -48.59 32.36 8.12
C VAL A 18 -49.86 32.31 7.24
N ASN A 19 -50.91 33.06 7.58
CA ASN A 19 -52.20 33.01 6.87
C ASN A 19 -52.32 33.98 5.67
N THR A 20 -51.27 34.73 5.32
CA THR A 20 -51.29 35.66 4.17
C THR A 20 -50.63 35.09 2.90
N LEU A 21 -50.04 33.89 2.98
CA LEU A 21 -49.26 33.32 1.87
C LEU A 21 -49.96 32.20 1.08
N PHE A 22 -51.12 31.70 1.51
CA PHE A 22 -51.78 30.62 0.79
C PHE A 22 -53.32 30.70 0.82
N SER A 23 -53.92 31.22 -0.26
CA SER A 23 -55.19 30.67 -0.77
C SER A 23 -55.42 31.00 -2.26
N PRO A 24 -55.93 30.07 -3.09
CA PRO A 24 -55.94 30.16 -4.55
C PRO A 24 -57.32 30.43 -5.19
N ARG A 25 -57.28 30.71 -6.52
CA ARG A 25 -58.33 30.70 -7.57
C ARG A 25 -58.99 32.04 -7.94
N ALA A 26 -58.76 32.52 -9.15
CA ALA A 26 -59.53 32.17 -10.36
C ALA A 26 -59.33 33.19 -11.50
N GLY A 27 -58.97 32.69 -12.69
CA GLY A 27 -59.70 33.03 -13.93
C GLY A 27 -59.26 34.23 -14.79
N TYR A 28 -58.57 33.89 -15.89
CA TYR A 28 -58.86 34.31 -17.28
C TYR A 28 -58.81 35.80 -17.72
N LEU A 29 -58.06 35.98 -18.83
CA LEU A 29 -58.07 37.08 -19.82
C LEU A 29 -57.39 38.39 -19.34
N SER A 30 -56.61 39.12 -20.12
CA SER A 30 -56.18 39.02 -21.52
C SER A 30 -54.96 39.95 -21.67
N GLN A 31 -53.98 39.47 -22.44
CA GLN A 31 -53.11 40.13 -23.42
C GLN A 31 -52.37 41.45 -23.10
N HIS A 32 -51.11 41.45 -23.56
CA HIS A 32 -50.26 42.59 -23.90
C HIS A 32 -49.47 43.25 -22.76
N CYS A 33 -48.46 42.53 -22.28
CA CYS A 33 -47.11 43.12 -22.21
C CYS A 33 -46.15 42.21 -22.97
N SER A 34 -46.00 42.54 -24.25
CA SER A 34 -45.13 41.90 -25.21
C SER A 34 -43.66 42.17 -24.87
N ASN A 35 -42.84 41.12 -24.95
CA ASN A 35 -41.40 41.16 -25.25
C ASN A 35 -40.44 41.75 -24.20
N LEU A 36 -40.24 41.02 -23.11
CA LEU A 36 -38.89 40.84 -22.54
C LEU A 36 -38.74 39.41 -22.04
N LYS A 37 -38.19 38.54 -22.90
CA LYS A 37 -37.63 37.26 -22.44
C LYS A 37 -36.40 37.59 -21.61
N THR A 38 -36.49 37.46 -20.29
CA THR A 38 -35.31 37.36 -19.44
C THR A 38 -34.59 36.06 -19.77
N ARG A 39 -33.26 36.10 -19.79
CA ARG A 39 -32.34 34.97 -20.05
C ARG A 39 -32.44 33.83 -19.02
N ALA A 40 -33.46 33.84 -18.15
CA ALA A 40 -33.67 32.85 -17.09
C ALA A 40 -34.64 31.72 -17.48
N ASP A 41 -35.39 31.85 -18.60
CA ASP A 41 -36.41 30.86 -18.98
C ASP A 41 -35.93 29.86 -20.06
N LEU A 42 -34.61 29.74 -20.26
CA LEU A 42 -34.01 28.88 -21.28
C LEU A 42 -32.71 28.19 -20.81
N GLU A 43 -32.57 27.89 -19.52
CA GLU A 43 -31.50 27.02 -19.05
C GLU A 43 -32.11 25.67 -18.62
N PRO A 44 -31.72 24.55 -19.25
CA PRO A 44 -32.06 23.24 -18.70
C PRO A 44 -31.40 23.17 -17.32
N GLU A 45 -32.18 22.87 -16.28
CA GLU A 45 -31.66 22.61 -14.94
C GLU A 45 -30.47 21.66 -15.07
N CYS A 46 -29.25 22.14 -14.78
CA CYS A 46 -28.08 21.28 -14.82
C CYS A 46 -28.29 20.16 -13.79
N PRO A 47 -28.15 18.87 -14.17
CA PRO A 47 -28.30 17.79 -13.23
C PRO A 47 -27.25 17.94 -12.10
N PRO A 48 -27.59 17.53 -10.87
CA PRO A 48 -26.66 17.60 -9.76
C PRO A 48 -25.39 16.80 -10.07
N CYS A 49 -24.23 17.32 -9.66
CA CYS A 49 -22.97 16.58 -9.74
C CYS A 49 -23.06 15.29 -8.90
N PHE A 50 -22.37 14.24 -9.35
CA PHE A 50 -22.33 12.98 -8.60
C PHE A 50 -21.77 13.21 -7.19
N ASN A 51 -22.49 12.70 -6.19
CA ASN A 51 -22.02 12.65 -4.82
C ASN A 51 -22.70 11.49 -4.09
N CYS A 52 -21.95 10.44 -3.76
CA CYS A 52 -22.48 9.22 -3.14
C CYS A 52 -23.06 9.40 -1.72
N HIS A 53 -22.91 10.58 -1.09
CA HIS A 53 -23.63 10.92 0.15
C HIS A 53 -25.08 11.34 -0.09
N LEU A 54 -25.44 11.66 -1.33
CA LEU A 54 -26.82 12.01 -1.69
C LEU A 54 -27.59 10.74 -2.03
N PRO A 55 -28.84 10.60 -1.56
CA PRO A 55 -29.62 9.36 -1.71
C PRO A 55 -29.94 8.97 -3.16
N VAL A 56 -29.78 9.91 -4.11
CA VAL A 56 -30.00 9.68 -5.54
C VAL A 56 -28.81 8.99 -6.21
N PHE A 57 -27.61 9.09 -5.61
CA PHE A 57 -26.39 8.51 -6.13
C PHE A 57 -25.95 7.35 -5.24
N GLN A 58 -25.63 6.21 -5.84
CA GLN A 58 -25.16 5.03 -5.12
C GLN A 58 -23.87 4.51 -5.74
N CYS A 59 -22.95 4.07 -4.90
CA CYS A 59 -21.76 3.37 -5.35
C CYS A 59 -22.11 1.96 -5.83
N SER A 60 -21.56 1.59 -6.98
CA SER A 60 -21.57 0.22 -7.49
C SER A 60 -20.62 -0.67 -6.69
N HIS A 61 -20.80 -1.99 -6.81
CA HIS A 61 -19.95 -3.00 -6.15
C HIS A 61 -19.81 -2.82 -4.64
N PHE A 62 -20.83 -2.24 -4.00
CA PHE A 62 -20.85 -1.95 -2.56
C PHE A 62 -19.62 -1.14 -2.09
N ALA A 63 -19.05 -0.34 -3.00
CA ALA A 63 -17.89 0.47 -2.72
C ALA A 63 -18.19 1.55 -1.67
N ASN A 64 -17.19 1.86 -0.84
CA ASN A 64 -17.33 2.89 0.18
C ASN A 64 -17.37 4.28 -0.45
N CYS A 65 -18.22 5.14 0.07
CA CYS A 65 -18.25 6.56 -0.30
C CYS A 65 -17.11 7.33 0.39
N SER A 66 -16.38 8.13 -0.37
CA SER A 66 -15.34 9.01 0.17
C SER A 66 -15.96 10.24 0.82
N ASP A 67 -15.58 10.51 2.07
CA ASP A 67 -16.03 11.69 2.83
C ASP A 67 -15.43 13.02 2.30
N PHE A 68 -14.37 12.93 1.49
CA PHE A 68 -13.59 14.12 1.08
C PHE A 68 -14.10 14.76 -0.22
N ASP A 69 -14.45 13.93 -1.19
CA ASP A 69 -14.83 14.36 -2.55
C ASP A 69 -16.19 13.83 -3.00
N GLY A 70 -16.87 13.02 -2.17
CA GLY A 70 -18.17 12.44 -2.49
C GLY A 70 -18.12 11.43 -3.64
N LYS A 71 -16.93 10.91 -3.98
CA LYS A 71 -16.75 9.88 -5.00
C LYS A 71 -16.67 8.50 -4.37
N CYS A 72 -16.95 7.46 -5.14
CA CYS A 72 -16.84 6.09 -4.67
C CYS A 72 -15.38 5.60 -4.70
N LEU A 73 -14.97 4.87 -3.67
CA LEU A 73 -13.66 4.24 -3.56
C LEU A 73 -13.69 2.88 -4.27
N CYS A 74 -13.39 2.88 -5.56
CA CYS A 74 -13.64 1.72 -6.41
C CYS A 74 -12.76 0.51 -6.10
N PRO A 75 -13.35 -0.69 -6.11
CA PRO A 75 -12.60 -1.92 -5.98
C PRO A 75 -11.70 -2.15 -7.21
N PRO A 76 -10.66 -2.98 -7.07
CA PRO A 76 -9.77 -3.33 -8.18
C PRO A 76 -10.52 -3.80 -9.43
N GLY A 77 -10.23 -3.18 -10.57
CA GLY A 77 -10.87 -3.51 -11.85
C GLY A 77 -12.10 -2.65 -12.17
N PHE A 78 -12.46 -1.71 -11.29
CA PHE A 78 -13.53 -0.73 -11.52
C PHE A 78 -13.06 0.71 -11.36
N GLY A 79 -13.75 1.63 -12.02
CA GLY A 79 -13.47 3.06 -12.03
C GLY A 79 -14.72 3.88 -12.35
N GLY A 80 -14.51 5.18 -12.62
CA GLY A 80 -15.60 6.16 -12.70
C GLY A 80 -15.89 6.80 -11.34
N GLU A 81 -16.87 7.70 -11.28
CA GLU A 81 -17.25 8.36 -10.03
C GLU A 81 -18.09 7.44 -9.11
N ASP A 82 -18.79 6.48 -9.71
CA ASP A 82 -19.72 5.54 -9.07
C ASP A 82 -19.27 4.08 -9.10
N CYS A 83 -18.07 3.80 -9.62
CA CYS A 83 -17.50 2.45 -9.78
C CYS A 83 -18.23 1.54 -10.77
N SER A 84 -19.12 2.05 -11.61
CA SER A 84 -19.86 1.23 -12.58
C SER A 84 -19.06 0.82 -13.82
N GLU A 85 -17.93 1.49 -14.07
CA GLU A 85 -17.09 1.29 -15.25
C GLU A 85 -16.00 0.26 -14.99
N ALA A 86 -15.94 -0.80 -15.81
CA ALA A 86 -14.80 -1.71 -15.81
C ALA A 86 -13.54 -1.00 -16.31
N VAL A 87 -12.38 -1.27 -15.71
CA VAL A 87 -11.08 -0.71 -16.15
C VAL A 87 -10.10 -1.81 -16.57
N CYS A 88 -9.21 -1.47 -17.51
CA CYS A 88 -8.21 -2.37 -18.08
C CYS A 88 -6.79 -2.03 -17.59
N ASN A 89 -5.76 -2.51 -18.30
CA ASN A 89 -4.34 -2.46 -17.89
C ASN A 89 -4.06 -3.29 -16.63
N SER A 90 -2.94 -3.10 -15.95
CA SER A 90 -2.56 -3.92 -14.80
C SER A 90 -3.07 -3.39 -13.47
N LEU A 91 -3.18 -4.27 -12.48
CA LEU A 91 -3.39 -3.86 -11.10
C LEU A 91 -2.28 -2.93 -10.59
N ALA A 92 -1.04 -3.10 -11.08
CA ALA A 92 0.11 -2.26 -10.75
C ALA A 92 -0.03 -0.80 -11.21
N ASP A 93 -0.89 -0.51 -12.18
CA ASP A 93 -1.17 0.86 -12.64
C ASP A 93 -2.04 1.65 -11.65
N GLY A 94 -2.62 0.97 -10.65
CA GLY A 94 -3.41 1.57 -9.58
C GLY A 94 -4.57 2.42 -10.10
N PRO A 95 -4.69 3.70 -9.73
CA PRO A 95 -5.78 4.57 -10.17
C PRO A 95 -5.66 5.03 -11.63
N ASN A 96 -4.53 4.79 -12.30
CA ASN A 96 -4.30 5.25 -13.69
C ASN A 96 -4.80 4.25 -14.74
N ARG A 97 -5.62 3.27 -14.32
CA ARG A 97 -6.18 2.26 -15.21
C ARG A 97 -7.21 2.89 -16.13
N ARG A 98 -7.13 2.55 -17.42
CA ARG A 98 -8.03 3.10 -18.44
C ARG A 98 -9.42 2.45 -18.34
N PRO A 99 -10.52 3.21 -18.45
CA PRO A 99 -11.85 2.63 -18.63
C PRO A 99 -11.88 1.71 -19.85
N ARG A 100 -12.64 0.62 -19.74
CA ARG A 100 -12.88 -0.32 -20.82
C ARG A 100 -13.86 0.29 -21.81
N GLU A 101 -13.49 0.30 -23.09
CA GLU A 101 -14.40 0.73 -24.14
C GLU A 101 -15.61 -0.21 -24.23
N LYS A 102 -16.76 0.35 -24.60
CA LYS A 102 -18.00 -0.42 -24.71
C LYS A 102 -17.86 -1.54 -25.74
N ASP A 103 -18.35 -2.73 -25.39
CA ASP A 103 -18.32 -3.94 -26.23
C ASP A 103 -16.91 -4.40 -26.65
N GLN A 104 -15.86 -3.94 -25.94
CA GLN A 104 -14.48 -4.40 -26.16
C GLN A 104 -13.95 -5.22 -24.98
N VAL A 105 -13.07 -6.16 -25.32
CA VAL A 105 -12.30 -6.95 -24.35
C VAL A 105 -11.15 -6.10 -23.83
N CYS A 106 -10.85 -6.21 -22.53
CA CYS A 106 -9.67 -5.52 -21.98
C CYS A 106 -8.38 -6.05 -22.59
N GLU A 107 -7.53 -5.13 -23.05
CA GLU A 107 -6.14 -5.41 -23.37
C GLU A 107 -5.29 -5.19 -22.11
N CYS A 108 -4.86 -6.30 -21.51
CA CYS A 108 -4.06 -6.33 -20.29
C CYS A 108 -2.59 -6.05 -20.56
N SER A 109 -1.94 -5.36 -19.63
CA SER A 109 -0.48 -5.21 -19.63
C SER A 109 0.21 -6.58 -19.55
N GLU A 110 1.47 -6.64 -20.00
CA GLU A 110 2.24 -7.88 -19.97
C GLU A 110 2.27 -8.50 -18.57
N GLY A 111 1.98 -9.80 -18.49
CA GLY A 111 1.96 -10.53 -17.24
C GLY A 111 0.67 -10.43 -16.43
N TRP A 112 -0.41 -9.89 -17.00
CA TRP A 112 -1.76 -9.83 -16.40
C TRP A 112 -2.82 -10.50 -17.29
N GLU A 113 -3.88 -11.03 -16.70
CA GLU A 113 -5.03 -11.65 -17.37
C GLU A 113 -6.36 -11.46 -16.61
N GLY A 114 -7.46 -11.93 -17.19
CA GLY A 114 -8.83 -11.81 -16.66
C GLY A 114 -9.63 -10.67 -17.29
N ILE A 115 -10.96 -10.66 -17.10
CA ILE A 115 -11.88 -9.68 -17.72
C ILE A 115 -11.47 -8.24 -17.43
N ASN A 116 -11.12 -7.95 -16.18
CA ASN A 116 -10.62 -6.66 -15.74
C ASN A 116 -9.12 -6.70 -15.43
N CYS A 117 -8.34 -7.62 -16.02
CA CYS A 117 -6.88 -7.67 -15.89
C CYS A 117 -6.33 -7.64 -14.44
N ASN A 118 -7.08 -8.21 -13.50
CA ASN A 118 -6.73 -8.25 -12.07
C ASN A 118 -5.88 -9.46 -11.68
N VAL A 119 -5.82 -10.49 -12.54
CA VAL A 119 -5.14 -11.75 -12.22
C VAL A 119 -3.71 -11.68 -12.75
N CYS A 120 -2.73 -11.83 -11.87
CA CYS A 120 -1.34 -11.92 -12.29
C CYS A 120 -1.08 -13.24 -13.05
N LYS A 121 -0.24 -13.18 -14.07
CA LYS A 121 0.18 -14.33 -14.88
C LYS A 121 1.63 -14.71 -14.65
N THR A 122 2.50 -13.72 -14.47
CA THR A 122 3.96 -13.86 -14.32
C THR A 122 4.46 -13.21 -13.03
N ASN A 123 5.55 -13.73 -12.47
CA ASN A 123 6.14 -13.21 -11.22
C ASN A 123 6.59 -11.74 -11.32
N SER A 124 7.26 -11.36 -12.42
CA SER A 124 7.75 -9.99 -12.63
C SER A 124 6.64 -8.93 -12.66
N ALA A 125 5.41 -9.32 -13.02
CA ALA A 125 4.25 -8.43 -13.00
C ALA A 125 3.89 -7.97 -11.57
N CYS A 126 4.27 -8.76 -10.56
CA CYS A 126 4.03 -8.46 -9.15
C CYS A 126 5.13 -7.62 -8.50
N ASP A 127 6.28 -7.41 -9.16
CA ASP A 127 7.38 -6.62 -8.61
C ASP A 127 6.95 -5.23 -8.12
N PRO A 128 6.12 -4.45 -8.86
CA PRO A 128 5.69 -3.12 -8.40
C PRO A 128 4.72 -3.15 -7.21
N LEU A 129 4.08 -4.29 -6.95
CA LEU A 129 3.05 -4.45 -5.92
C LEU A 129 3.61 -4.96 -4.59
N VAL A 130 4.86 -5.42 -4.57
CA VAL A 130 5.52 -5.86 -3.34
C VAL A 130 6.35 -4.72 -2.72
N PRO A 131 6.51 -4.67 -1.38
CA PRO A 131 7.16 -3.54 -0.71
C PRO A 131 8.60 -3.24 -1.16
N THR A 132 9.32 -4.25 -1.65
CA THR A 132 10.69 -4.16 -2.14
C THR A 132 10.79 -3.63 -3.58
N GLY A 133 9.68 -3.59 -4.32
CA GLY A 133 9.67 -3.27 -5.74
C GLY A 133 10.29 -4.35 -6.65
N GLN A 134 10.67 -5.51 -6.08
CA GLN A 134 11.37 -6.62 -6.75
C GLN A 134 11.14 -7.94 -6.00
N ASN A 135 11.33 -9.07 -6.67
CA ASN A 135 11.09 -10.42 -6.16
C ASN A 135 9.62 -10.64 -5.77
N GLY A 136 8.72 -10.05 -6.55
CA GLY A 136 7.31 -10.40 -6.55
C GLY A 136 7.11 -11.80 -7.11
N THR A 137 6.21 -12.54 -6.49
CA THR A 137 5.76 -13.85 -6.95
C THR A 137 4.27 -13.75 -7.21
N CYS A 138 3.86 -14.21 -8.39
CA CYS A 138 2.45 -14.40 -8.69
C CYS A 138 2.02 -15.75 -8.11
N TYR A 139 1.45 -15.71 -6.92
CA TYR A 139 0.96 -16.89 -6.21
C TYR A 139 -0.37 -17.35 -6.81
N LYS A 140 -0.42 -18.61 -7.24
CA LYS A 140 -1.58 -19.23 -7.91
C LYS A 140 -2.25 -20.33 -7.07
N GLY A 141 -1.94 -20.39 -5.77
CA GLY A 141 -2.38 -21.48 -4.90
C GLY A 141 -3.79 -21.32 -4.34
N GLY A 142 -4.57 -20.35 -4.82
CA GLY A 142 -5.94 -20.08 -4.39
C GLY A 142 -6.05 -19.44 -3.00
N LEU A 143 -5.35 -19.93 -1.98
CA LEU A 143 -5.48 -19.43 -0.60
C LEU A 143 -5.20 -17.91 -0.51
N THR A 144 -6.16 -17.15 0.00
CA THR A 144 -6.00 -15.71 0.20
C THR A 144 -5.03 -15.40 1.35
N VAL A 145 -3.87 -14.83 1.02
CA VAL A 145 -2.86 -14.40 2.00
C VAL A 145 -3.08 -12.96 2.44
N TYR A 146 -3.31 -12.07 1.48
CA TYR A 146 -3.63 -10.65 1.62
C TYR A 146 -4.86 -10.29 0.77
N GLU A 147 -4.74 -10.41 -0.55
CA GLU A 147 -5.77 -10.08 -1.53
C GLU A 147 -5.62 -10.95 -2.79
N ASN A 148 -6.58 -11.85 -3.00
CA ASN A 148 -6.55 -12.85 -4.07
C ASN A 148 -7.60 -12.53 -5.14
N PHE A 149 -7.20 -12.64 -6.42
CA PHE A 149 -8.09 -12.45 -7.56
C PHE A 149 -8.21 -13.74 -8.36
N GLN A 150 -9.44 -14.14 -8.65
CA GLN A 150 -9.74 -15.34 -9.42
C GLN A 150 -10.64 -15.00 -10.59
N MET A 151 -10.33 -15.62 -11.72
CA MET A 151 -11.11 -15.57 -12.93
C MET A 151 -11.48 -17.00 -13.30
N CYS A 152 -12.79 -17.26 -13.42
CA CYS A 152 -13.31 -18.60 -13.62
C CYS A 152 -14.22 -18.71 -14.83
N ASP A 153 -14.08 -19.79 -15.59
CA ASP A 153 -15.03 -20.16 -16.64
C ASP A 153 -16.09 -21.11 -16.06
N VAL A 154 -17.37 -20.86 -16.38
CA VAL A 154 -18.47 -21.71 -15.90
C VAL A 154 -18.53 -23.01 -16.70
N LYS A 155 -18.52 -24.16 -16.02
CA LYS A 155 -18.47 -25.49 -16.63
C LYS A 155 -19.83 -26.19 -16.74
N ASN A 156 -20.87 -25.69 -16.08
CA ASN A 156 -22.20 -26.29 -16.10
C ASN A 156 -22.78 -26.37 -17.52
N LYS A 157 -22.96 -27.59 -18.04
CA LYS A 157 -23.41 -27.80 -19.42
C LYS A 157 -24.76 -27.14 -19.72
N LYS A 158 -25.73 -27.21 -18.79
CA LYS A 158 -27.06 -26.63 -19.02
C LYS A 158 -27.02 -25.10 -19.11
N ILE A 159 -26.13 -24.46 -18.33
CA ILE A 159 -25.91 -23.01 -18.40
C ILE A 159 -25.28 -22.64 -19.75
N LEU A 160 -24.27 -23.40 -20.19
CA LEU A 160 -23.63 -23.21 -21.50
C LEU A 160 -24.62 -23.42 -22.67
N ASP A 161 -25.52 -24.40 -22.58
CA ASP A 161 -26.53 -24.67 -23.61
C ASP A 161 -27.59 -23.55 -23.70
N MET A 162 -27.88 -22.84 -22.60
CA MET A 162 -28.83 -21.72 -22.59
C MET A 162 -28.23 -20.39 -23.08
N LEU A 163 -26.90 -20.28 -23.06
CA LEU A 163 -26.16 -19.09 -23.47
C LEU A 163 -25.23 -19.40 -24.66
N PRO A 164 -25.77 -19.84 -25.82
CA PRO A 164 -24.95 -20.12 -26.98
C PRO A 164 -24.23 -18.86 -27.43
N ASP A 165 -22.93 -18.99 -27.71
CA ASP A 165 -22.02 -17.91 -28.14
C ASP A 165 -21.86 -16.75 -27.13
N GLN A 166 -22.35 -16.91 -25.89
CA GLN A 166 -22.21 -15.93 -24.80
C GLN A 166 -21.60 -16.60 -23.57
N PRO A 167 -20.28 -16.84 -23.55
CA PRO A 167 -19.64 -17.61 -22.49
C PRO A 167 -19.86 -16.94 -21.12
N PRO A 168 -20.44 -17.66 -20.15
CA PRO A 168 -20.59 -17.17 -18.79
C PRO A 168 -19.28 -17.35 -18.01
N GLN A 169 -18.89 -16.32 -17.28
CA GLN A 169 -17.66 -16.27 -16.51
C GLN A 169 -17.92 -15.66 -15.14
N VAL A 170 -17.05 -15.97 -14.18
CA VAL A 170 -17.15 -15.46 -12.81
C VAL A 170 -15.82 -14.87 -12.40
N THR A 171 -15.86 -13.73 -11.72
CA THR A 171 -14.72 -13.21 -10.98
C THR A 171 -14.96 -13.34 -9.49
N PHE A 172 -13.89 -13.67 -8.75
CA PHE A 172 -13.93 -13.76 -7.30
C PHE A 172 -12.71 -13.04 -6.73
N SER A 173 -12.93 -12.01 -5.93
CA SER A 173 -11.84 -11.20 -5.34
C SER A 173 -11.98 -11.19 -3.83
N CYS A 174 -10.96 -11.60 -3.09
CA CYS A 174 -11.05 -11.76 -1.64
C CYS A 174 -9.95 -11.05 -0.91
N HIS A 175 -10.27 -10.43 0.22
CA HIS A 175 -9.32 -9.69 1.03
C HIS A 175 -9.26 -10.26 2.45
N ARG A 176 -8.13 -10.90 2.81
CA ARG A 176 -7.98 -11.63 4.08
C ARG A 176 -8.22 -10.75 5.31
N LYS A 177 -7.57 -9.57 5.36
CA LYS A 177 -7.65 -8.67 6.52
C LYS A 177 -9.03 -8.01 6.69
N LYS A 178 -9.77 -7.81 5.60
CA LYS A 178 -11.11 -7.22 5.63
C LYS A 178 -12.19 -8.27 5.88
N GLU A 179 -11.83 -9.56 5.75
CA GLU A 179 -12.77 -10.68 5.85
C GLU A 179 -13.93 -10.53 4.85
N THR A 180 -13.63 -10.01 3.66
CA THR A 180 -14.61 -9.79 2.58
C THR A 180 -14.21 -10.48 1.29
N CYS A 181 -15.21 -10.82 0.48
CA CYS A 181 -15.03 -11.23 -0.90
C CYS A 181 -16.07 -10.57 -1.81
N ASP A 182 -15.73 -10.39 -3.07
CA ASP A 182 -16.60 -9.88 -4.12
C ASP A 182 -16.76 -10.94 -5.20
N PHE A 183 -17.99 -11.33 -5.49
CA PHE A 183 -18.39 -12.26 -6.54
C PHE A 183 -19.04 -11.49 -7.67
N GLN A 184 -18.70 -11.78 -8.91
CA GLN A 184 -19.33 -11.12 -10.05
C GLN A 184 -19.59 -12.12 -11.16
N PHE A 185 -20.79 -12.05 -11.75
CA PHE A 185 -21.18 -12.92 -12.85
C PHE A 185 -21.19 -12.13 -14.15
N TRP A 186 -20.55 -12.68 -15.17
CA TRP A 186 -20.35 -12.05 -16.45
C TRP A 186 -20.92 -12.92 -17.56
N ILE A 187 -21.61 -12.32 -18.52
CA ILE A 187 -22.04 -12.97 -19.75
C ILE A 187 -21.41 -12.22 -20.92
N ASN A 188 -20.60 -12.93 -21.72
CA ASN A 188 -19.87 -12.33 -22.83
C ASN A 188 -19.07 -11.08 -22.39
N GLN A 189 -18.36 -11.19 -21.26
CA GLN A 189 -17.58 -10.14 -20.61
C GLN A 189 -18.36 -8.88 -20.17
N THR A 190 -19.69 -8.92 -20.19
CA THR A 190 -20.55 -7.88 -19.63
C THR A 190 -21.06 -8.34 -18.27
N GLU A 191 -20.90 -7.50 -17.25
CA GLU A 191 -21.33 -7.82 -15.88
C GLU A 191 -22.86 -7.90 -15.85
N SER A 192 -23.40 -9.00 -15.35
CA SER A 192 -24.83 -9.19 -15.14
C SER A 192 -25.22 -8.75 -13.73
N PHE A 193 -24.56 -9.32 -12.72
CA PHE A 193 -24.81 -9.01 -11.32
C PHE A 193 -23.53 -9.22 -10.51
N PHE A 194 -23.48 -8.59 -9.34
CA PHE A 194 -22.36 -8.66 -8.42
C PHE A 194 -22.86 -8.83 -7.00
N CYS A 195 -22.05 -9.48 -6.17
CA CYS A 195 -22.35 -9.74 -4.79
C CYS A 195 -21.15 -9.40 -3.90
N HIS A 196 -21.43 -8.81 -2.76
CA HIS A 196 -20.47 -8.59 -1.69
C HIS A 196 -20.70 -9.62 -0.59
N LEU A 197 -19.62 -10.25 -0.13
CA LEU A 197 -19.62 -11.25 0.91
C LEU A 197 -18.83 -10.72 2.10
N ASP A 198 -19.43 -10.81 3.29
CA ASP A 198 -18.88 -10.34 4.55
C ASP A 198 -18.64 -11.53 5.51
N GLU A 199 -17.77 -11.33 6.52
CA GLU A 199 -17.42 -12.31 7.55
C GLU A 199 -16.87 -13.62 6.96
N CYS A 200 -15.90 -13.48 6.06
CA CYS A 200 -15.27 -14.58 5.34
C CYS A 200 -14.08 -15.20 6.08
N SER A 201 -14.07 -16.53 6.21
CA SER A 201 -12.89 -17.33 6.58
C SER A 201 -12.20 -17.89 5.34
N PHE A 202 -10.88 -18.08 5.43
CA PHE A 202 -10.04 -18.57 4.34
C PHE A 202 -9.16 -19.72 4.82
N ASP A 203 -9.52 -20.93 4.40
CA ASP A 203 -8.93 -22.17 4.87
C ASP A 203 -8.31 -22.96 3.70
N GLN A 204 -7.26 -23.72 4.01
CA GLN A 204 -6.60 -24.60 3.06
C GLN A 204 -6.30 -25.95 3.72
N GLU A 205 -6.73 -27.02 3.06
CA GLU A 205 -6.46 -28.40 3.45
C GLU A 205 -5.59 -29.06 2.38
N ILE A 206 -4.36 -29.41 2.77
CA ILE A 206 -3.42 -30.11 1.89
C ILE A 206 -3.53 -31.60 2.21
N THR A 207 -4.15 -32.34 1.29
CA THR A 207 -4.19 -33.81 1.33
C THR A 207 -3.04 -34.39 0.49
N TYR A 208 -2.91 -35.71 0.46
CA TYR A 208 -1.86 -36.37 -0.33
C TYR A 208 -2.01 -36.12 -1.85
N ASP A 209 -3.24 -36.06 -2.35
CA ASP A 209 -3.55 -35.98 -3.79
C ASP A 209 -4.12 -34.62 -4.23
N GLN A 210 -4.58 -33.78 -3.29
CA GLN A 210 -5.33 -32.57 -3.58
C GLN A 210 -4.98 -31.42 -2.64
N ASN A 211 -4.98 -30.21 -3.18
CA ASN A 211 -4.88 -28.98 -2.42
C ASN A 211 -6.24 -28.29 -2.43
N ILE A 212 -6.98 -28.43 -1.33
CA ILE A 212 -8.34 -27.95 -1.22
C ILE A 212 -8.31 -26.55 -0.57
N THR A 213 -8.83 -25.55 -1.27
CA THR A 213 -9.06 -24.22 -0.70
C THR A 213 -10.54 -24.01 -0.46
N GLN A 214 -10.90 -23.48 0.70
CA GLN A 214 -12.29 -23.26 1.07
C GLN A 214 -12.46 -21.88 1.69
N TYR A 215 -13.43 -21.12 1.18
CA TYR A 215 -13.84 -19.83 1.72
C TYR A 215 -15.27 -19.94 2.21
N ASN A 216 -15.51 -19.53 3.45
CA ASN A 216 -16.84 -19.55 4.05
C ASN A 216 -17.20 -18.13 4.49
N CYS A 217 -18.24 -17.56 3.92
CA CYS A 217 -18.71 -16.22 4.26
C CYS A 217 -20.11 -16.30 4.86
N GLN A 218 -20.34 -15.64 5.99
CA GLN A 218 -21.63 -15.75 6.69
C GLN A 218 -22.73 -14.96 6.02
N GLN A 219 -22.38 -13.81 5.44
CA GLN A 219 -23.34 -12.90 4.81
C GLN A 219 -22.97 -12.67 3.35
N ILE A 220 -23.99 -12.54 2.51
CA ILE A 220 -23.86 -12.16 1.11
C ILE A 220 -24.98 -11.17 0.76
N LYS A 221 -24.66 -10.19 -0.08
CA LYS A 221 -25.60 -9.19 -0.60
C LYS A 221 -25.35 -9.05 -2.08
N CYS A 222 -26.37 -9.20 -2.92
CA CYS A 222 -26.24 -9.12 -4.37
C CYS A 222 -27.02 -7.94 -4.94
N LYS A 223 -26.56 -7.43 -6.08
CA LYS A 223 -27.27 -6.42 -6.89
C LYS A 223 -27.15 -6.75 -8.37
N CYS A 224 -28.24 -6.51 -9.08
CA CYS A 224 -28.33 -6.64 -10.53
C CYS A 224 -27.81 -5.38 -11.24
N LYS A 225 -27.15 -5.56 -12.39
CA LYS A 225 -26.86 -4.48 -13.33
C LYS A 225 -28.05 -4.32 -14.28
N VAL A 226 -28.78 -3.23 -14.08
CA VAL A 226 -30.06 -2.98 -14.78
C VAL A 226 -29.89 -2.98 -16.29
N GLY A 227 -30.75 -3.73 -16.99
CA GLY A 227 -30.80 -3.79 -18.45
C GLY A 227 -29.82 -4.80 -19.06
N GLU A 228 -29.08 -5.54 -18.24
CA GLU A 228 -28.17 -6.61 -18.69
C GLU A 228 -28.84 -7.99 -18.62
N MET A 229 -28.18 -8.99 -19.25
CA MET A 229 -28.66 -10.37 -19.23
C MET A 229 -28.84 -10.85 -17.78
N LEU A 230 -29.96 -11.50 -17.48
CA LEU A 230 -30.37 -11.92 -16.13
C LEU A 230 -30.91 -10.79 -15.23
N CYS A 231 -30.91 -9.54 -15.69
CA CYS A 231 -31.23 -8.34 -14.91
C CYS A 231 -32.08 -7.33 -15.72
N GLY A 232 -33.12 -7.84 -16.39
CA GLY A 232 -34.11 -7.00 -17.08
C GLY A 232 -33.87 -6.76 -18.57
N LYS A 233 -32.88 -7.41 -19.19
CA LYS A 233 -32.71 -7.40 -20.65
C LYS A 233 -33.81 -8.22 -21.34
N ASP A 234 -34.39 -7.67 -22.39
CA ASP A 234 -35.44 -8.33 -23.18
C ASP A 234 -35.02 -9.75 -23.63
N GLY A 235 -35.88 -10.73 -23.37
CA GLY A 235 -35.62 -12.14 -23.70
C GLY A 235 -34.74 -12.88 -22.69
N SER A 236 -34.40 -12.26 -21.56
CA SER A 236 -33.76 -12.93 -20.42
C SER A 236 -34.66 -12.96 -19.20
N ILE A 237 -34.41 -13.89 -18.27
CA ILE A 237 -35.07 -13.94 -16.97
C ILE A 237 -34.58 -12.74 -16.15
N ASP A 238 -35.43 -12.09 -15.36
CA ASP A 238 -35.00 -11.01 -14.46
C ASP A 238 -34.86 -11.54 -13.04
N LEU A 239 -33.65 -11.50 -12.49
CA LEU A 239 -33.31 -11.97 -11.15
C LEU A 239 -33.22 -10.83 -10.12
N THR A 240 -33.56 -9.59 -10.49
CA THR A 240 -33.30 -8.40 -9.65
C THR A 240 -33.92 -8.50 -8.25
N GLU A 241 -35.21 -8.78 -8.15
CA GLU A 241 -35.92 -8.89 -6.86
C GLU A 241 -35.41 -10.08 -6.05
N TRP A 242 -35.17 -11.20 -6.73
CA TRP A 242 -34.71 -12.43 -6.09
C TRP A 242 -33.27 -12.31 -5.53
N LEU A 243 -32.36 -11.66 -6.25
CA LEU A 243 -30.98 -11.42 -5.78
C LEU A 243 -30.94 -10.51 -4.55
N ASP A 244 -31.90 -9.59 -4.41
CA ASP A 244 -31.98 -8.67 -3.27
C ASP A 244 -32.66 -9.32 -2.04
N GLU A 245 -33.68 -10.15 -2.26
CA GLU A 245 -34.50 -10.67 -1.17
C GLU A 245 -34.11 -12.08 -0.66
N GLU A 246 -33.65 -12.97 -1.54
CA GLU A 246 -33.44 -14.39 -1.21
C GLU A 246 -31.98 -14.74 -0.90
N ILE A 247 -31.02 -14.05 -1.52
CA ILE A 247 -29.59 -14.32 -1.31
C ILE A 247 -29.10 -13.66 -0.04
N LYS A 248 -28.92 -14.46 1.01
CA LYS A 248 -28.49 -13.99 2.34
C LYS A 248 -27.32 -14.77 2.92
N GLY A 249 -27.02 -15.96 2.39
CA GLY A 249 -25.94 -16.82 2.86
C GLY A 249 -26.39 -17.88 3.86
N PRO A 250 -25.46 -18.66 4.42
CA PRO A 250 -24.01 -18.56 4.20
C PRO A 250 -23.60 -19.00 2.79
N ALA A 251 -22.53 -18.39 2.29
CA ALA A 251 -21.95 -18.73 1.00
C ALA A 251 -20.61 -19.48 1.19
N GLU A 252 -20.39 -20.49 0.36
CA GLU A 252 -19.17 -21.29 0.32
C GLU A 252 -18.58 -21.27 -1.09
N PHE A 253 -17.28 -20.99 -1.17
CA PHE A 253 -16.50 -21.18 -2.40
C PHE A 253 -15.38 -22.18 -2.11
N LYS A 254 -15.40 -23.31 -2.81
CA LYS A 254 -14.50 -24.43 -2.54
C LYS A 254 -13.86 -24.93 -3.82
N CYS A 255 -12.53 -25.01 -3.84
CA CYS A 255 -11.75 -25.57 -4.94
C CYS A 255 -11.03 -26.83 -4.45
N TYR A 256 -11.22 -27.95 -5.14
CA TYR A 256 -10.51 -29.21 -4.84
C TYR A 256 -9.14 -29.25 -5.51
N ASN A 257 -9.05 -28.60 -6.66
CA ASN A 257 -7.86 -28.32 -7.46
C ASN A 257 -8.10 -26.96 -8.15
N PRO A 258 -7.09 -26.32 -8.76
CA PRO A 258 -7.28 -25.04 -9.46
C PRO A 258 -8.43 -25.08 -10.48
N ASP A 259 -8.63 -26.24 -11.13
CA ASP A 259 -9.56 -26.39 -12.25
C ASP A 259 -10.94 -26.95 -11.86
N ASP A 260 -11.18 -27.30 -10.59
CA ASP A 260 -12.48 -27.79 -10.07
C ASP A 260 -12.89 -27.03 -8.81
N CYS A 261 -13.57 -25.91 -9.06
CA CYS A 261 -14.12 -25.02 -8.05
C CYS A 261 -15.66 -25.08 -8.05
N ARG A 262 -16.25 -24.84 -6.89
CA ARG A 262 -17.69 -24.84 -6.67
C ARG A 262 -18.08 -23.65 -5.83
N PHE A 263 -19.06 -22.90 -6.31
CA PHE A 263 -19.74 -21.89 -5.52
C PHE A 263 -21.11 -22.42 -5.08
N SER A 264 -21.42 -22.22 -3.80
CA SER A 264 -22.61 -22.76 -3.15
C SER A 264 -23.24 -21.70 -2.24
N GLU A 265 -24.52 -21.44 -2.44
CA GLU A 265 -25.37 -20.64 -1.56
C GLU A 265 -26.78 -21.28 -1.58
N PRO A 266 -27.49 -21.44 -0.45
CA PRO A 266 -28.71 -22.24 -0.40
C PRO A 266 -29.79 -21.85 -1.40
N ALA A 267 -30.15 -20.57 -1.48
CA ALA A 267 -31.19 -20.09 -2.40
C ALA A 267 -30.71 -20.16 -3.85
N MET A 268 -29.46 -19.78 -4.13
CA MET A 268 -28.86 -19.89 -5.46
C MET A 268 -28.80 -21.33 -5.95
N ASN A 269 -28.41 -22.26 -5.09
CA ASN A 269 -28.38 -23.68 -5.42
C ASN A 269 -29.78 -24.20 -5.76
N GLU A 270 -30.81 -23.75 -5.04
CA GLU A 270 -32.19 -24.10 -5.34
C GLU A 270 -32.64 -23.54 -6.69
N LEU A 271 -32.35 -22.28 -6.98
CA LEU A 271 -32.64 -21.66 -8.27
C LEU A 271 -31.92 -22.39 -9.42
N ILE A 272 -30.63 -22.68 -9.24
CA ILE A 272 -29.84 -23.40 -10.24
C ILE A 272 -30.38 -24.80 -10.44
N LEU A 273 -30.82 -25.48 -9.38
CA LEU A 273 -31.43 -26.80 -9.49
C LEU A 273 -32.79 -26.75 -10.19
N GLN A 274 -33.60 -25.72 -9.96
CA GLN A 274 -34.91 -25.59 -10.60
C GLN A 274 -34.80 -25.19 -12.08
N ILE A 275 -33.90 -24.27 -12.43
CA ILE A 275 -33.76 -23.72 -13.78
C ILE A 275 -32.77 -24.54 -14.62
N PHE A 276 -31.58 -24.79 -14.08
CA PHE A 276 -30.49 -25.44 -14.79
C PHE A 276 -30.32 -26.92 -14.41
N GLY A 277 -31.01 -27.41 -13.37
CA GLY A 277 -30.96 -28.80 -12.92
C GLY A 277 -29.59 -29.27 -12.44
N ASP A 278 -28.74 -28.35 -12.00
CA ASP A 278 -27.47 -28.60 -11.32
C ASP A 278 -27.57 -28.06 -9.89
N GLY A 279 -26.96 -28.72 -8.90
CA GLY A 279 -27.09 -28.31 -7.50
C GLY A 279 -26.14 -27.19 -7.06
N TYR A 280 -25.21 -26.76 -7.94
CA TYR A 280 -24.19 -25.75 -7.67
C TYR A 280 -23.55 -25.27 -8.99
N ILE A 281 -22.82 -24.15 -8.93
CA ILE A 281 -22.02 -23.66 -10.06
C ILE A 281 -20.64 -24.30 -10.02
N SER A 282 -20.29 -25.07 -11.06
CA SER A 282 -18.97 -25.64 -11.28
C SER A 282 -18.12 -24.69 -12.13
N LEU A 283 -16.88 -24.49 -11.71
CA LEU A 283 -16.01 -23.41 -12.18
C LEU A 283 -14.59 -23.94 -12.45
N ASP A 284 -13.98 -23.41 -13.51
CA ASP A 284 -12.56 -23.60 -13.85
C ASP A 284 -11.79 -22.31 -13.56
N CYS A 285 -11.00 -22.27 -12.49
CA CYS A 285 -10.51 -21.02 -11.95
C CYS A 285 -9.00 -20.84 -12.13
N LYS A 286 -8.62 -19.64 -12.57
CA LYS A 286 -7.25 -19.14 -12.49
C LYS A 286 -7.17 -18.13 -11.36
N SER A 287 -6.37 -18.43 -10.36
CA SER A 287 -6.08 -17.51 -9.25
C SER A 287 -4.74 -16.81 -9.45
N GLY A 288 -4.65 -15.60 -8.92
CA GLY A 288 -3.44 -14.81 -8.90
C GLY A 288 -3.45 -13.83 -7.74
N GLU A 289 -2.40 -13.90 -6.94
CA GLU A 289 -2.14 -12.98 -5.83
C GLU A 289 -0.67 -12.57 -5.84
N CYS A 290 -0.39 -11.27 -5.78
CA CYS A 290 0.97 -10.76 -5.78
C CYS A 290 1.54 -10.73 -4.36
N LEU A 291 2.53 -11.59 -4.11
CA LEU A 291 3.20 -11.71 -2.80
C LEU A 291 4.69 -11.46 -2.95
N HIS A 292 5.35 -10.99 -1.89
CA HIS A 292 6.80 -11.09 -1.85
C HIS A 292 7.20 -12.57 -1.74
N TYR A 293 8.29 -13.00 -2.37
CA TYR A 293 8.69 -14.41 -2.40
C TYR A 293 8.81 -15.07 -1.00
N THR A 294 9.07 -14.28 0.05
CA THR A 294 9.15 -14.77 1.43
C THR A 294 7.81 -14.99 2.13
N GLU A 295 6.73 -14.47 1.55
CA GLU A 295 5.36 -14.52 2.09
C GLU A 295 4.52 -15.63 1.45
N VAL A 296 5.04 -16.26 0.40
CA VAL A 296 4.41 -17.40 -0.26
C VAL A 296 4.23 -18.55 0.74
N PRO A 297 3.01 -19.09 0.91
CA PRO A 297 2.76 -20.22 1.79
C PRO A 297 3.70 -21.41 1.48
N GLY A 298 4.34 -21.96 2.52
CA GLY A 298 5.32 -23.05 2.38
C GLY A 298 6.77 -22.61 2.17
N PHE A 299 7.07 -21.31 2.12
CA PHE A 299 8.45 -20.82 2.05
C PHE A 299 9.21 -21.05 3.37
N GLU A 300 10.16 -21.99 3.35
CA GLU A 300 11.12 -22.15 4.44
C GLU A 300 12.36 -21.29 4.19
N ARG A 301 12.60 -20.32 5.10
CA ARG A 301 13.84 -19.55 5.06
C ARG A 301 15.04 -20.50 5.24
N PRO A 302 16.03 -20.49 4.33
CA PRO A 302 17.22 -21.31 4.51
C PRO A 302 17.86 -20.95 5.84
N ARG A 303 18.07 -21.96 6.70
CA ARG A 303 18.79 -21.76 7.97
C ARG A 303 20.17 -21.23 7.64
N GLN A 304 20.49 -20.04 8.17
CA GLN A 304 21.85 -19.51 8.03
C GLN A 304 22.85 -20.56 8.53
N PRO A 305 23.93 -20.84 7.79
CA PRO A 305 24.92 -21.81 8.22
C PRO A 305 25.48 -21.36 9.58
N ASN A 306 25.29 -22.20 10.61
CA ASN A 306 25.78 -21.92 11.95
C ASN A 306 27.30 -22.05 11.98
N ASN A 307 27.99 -20.96 11.62
CA ASN A 307 29.45 -20.87 11.60
C ASN A 307 30.07 -20.77 13.01
N ARG A 308 29.32 -21.09 14.07
CA ARG A 308 29.83 -21.06 15.45
C ARG A 308 31.09 -21.91 15.61
N ASN A 309 31.15 -23.08 15.00
CA ASN A 309 32.32 -23.95 15.09
C ASN A 309 33.51 -23.38 14.31
N THR A 310 33.30 -22.80 13.13
CA THR A 310 34.36 -22.15 12.34
C THR A 310 34.89 -20.89 13.02
N ILE A 311 34.04 -20.12 13.70
CA ILE A 311 34.43 -18.96 14.51
C ILE A 311 35.26 -19.41 15.72
N ILE A 312 34.82 -20.43 16.46
CA ILE A 312 35.55 -20.96 17.63
C ILE A 312 36.92 -21.51 17.22
N VAL A 313 36.99 -22.30 16.15
CA VAL A 313 38.27 -22.84 15.64
C VAL A 313 39.22 -21.72 15.23
N SER A 314 38.70 -20.67 14.58
CA SER A 314 39.52 -19.50 14.19
C SER A 314 40.05 -18.75 15.40
N LEU A 315 39.24 -18.55 16.44
CA LEU A 315 39.67 -17.90 17.69
C LEU A 315 40.74 -18.72 18.44
N ILE A 316 40.56 -20.04 18.51
CA ILE A 316 41.54 -20.93 19.15
C ILE A 316 42.87 -20.91 18.37
N ALA A 317 42.82 -20.96 17.03
CA ALA A 317 44.01 -20.92 16.19
C ALA A 317 44.80 -19.61 16.35
N VAL A 318 44.11 -18.47 16.49
CA VAL A 318 44.76 -17.19 16.77
C VAL A 318 45.40 -17.18 18.16
N LEU A 319 44.70 -17.67 19.18
CA LEU A 319 45.22 -17.75 20.55
C LEU A 319 46.45 -18.65 20.65
N THR A 320 46.45 -19.81 20.01
CA THR A 320 47.59 -20.73 20.00
C THR A 320 48.77 -20.15 19.24
N PHE A 321 48.54 -19.45 18.13
CA PHE A 321 49.59 -18.76 17.38
C PHE A 321 50.24 -17.64 18.21
N VAL A 322 49.44 -16.83 18.90
CA VAL A 322 49.94 -15.77 19.79
C VAL A 322 50.73 -16.36 20.96
N ALA A 323 50.23 -17.42 21.60
CA ALA A 323 50.95 -18.10 22.67
C ALA A 323 52.26 -18.73 22.19
N GLY A 324 52.29 -19.27 20.97
CA GLY A 324 53.49 -19.82 20.33
C GLY A 324 54.55 -18.75 20.07
N ILE A 325 54.14 -17.58 19.56
CA ILE A 325 55.04 -16.42 19.40
C ILE A 325 55.59 -15.97 20.75
N PHE A 326 54.72 -15.85 21.76
CA PHE A 326 55.13 -15.44 23.10
C PHE A 326 56.12 -16.42 23.72
N GLY A 327 55.89 -17.73 23.57
CA GLY A 327 56.81 -18.78 24.00
C GLY A 327 58.15 -18.77 23.26
N ALA A 328 58.14 -18.53 21.95
CA ALA A 328 59.36 -18.42 21.14
C ALA A 328 60.20 -17.20 21.54
N VAL A 329 59.56 -16.04 21.74
CA VAL A 329 60.23 -14.82 22.25
C VAL A 329 60.82 -15.08 23.64
N PHE A 330 60.07 -15.71 24.54
CA PHE A 330 60.57 -16.05 25.87
C PHE A 330 61.78 -16.98 25.83
N TYR A 331 61.73 -18.04 25.01
CA TYR A 331 62.82 -19.00 24.83
C TYR A 331 64.08 -18.35 24.24
N LEU A 332 63.92 -17.52 23.20
CA LEU A 332 65.03 -16.78 22.60
C LEU A 332 65.61 -15.75 23.58
N SER A 333 64.79 -15.07 24.38
CA SER A 333 65.27 -14.12 25.40
C SER A 333 66.08 -14.80 26.50
N ARG A 334 65.75 -16.05 26.87
CA ARG A 334 66.46 -16.79 27.93
C ARG A 334 67.81 -17.32 27.49
N ASN A 335 68.00 -17.56 26.19
CA ASN A 335 69.25 -18.11 25.65
C ASN A 335 70.25 -17.02 25.20
N TRP A 336 69.90 -15.74 25.35
CA TRP A 336 70.67 -14.58 24.88
C TRP A 336 70.86 -13.51 25.98
N ILE A 337 71.35 -13.90 27.17
CA ILE A 337 71.78 -12.91 28.18
C ILE A 337 73.17 -13.27 28.73
N THR A 338 74.18 -12.64 28.12
CA THR A 338 75.33 -12.09 28.88
C THR A 338 74.90 -10.70 29.38
N PRO A 339 75.33 -10.25 30.57
CA PRO A 339 74.79 -9.03 31.15
C PRO A 339 75.48 -7.83 30.53
N THR A 340 74.78 -7.11 29.66
CA THR A 340 75.05 -5.69 29.42
C THR A 340 73.80 -4.93 29.80
N SER A 341 73.94 -4.08 30.82
CA SER A 341 72.87 -3.22 31.31
C SER A 341 72.57 -2.15 30.27
N ILE A 342 71.56 -2.38 29.45
CA ILE A 342 70.92 -1.31 28.66
C ILE A 342 69.76 -0.82 29.51
N THR A 343 69.97 0.30 30.20
CA THR A 343 68.89 1.09 30.78
C THR A 343 68.14 1.77 29.63
N LEU A 344 66.96 1.24 29.31
CA LEU A 344 65.98 1.95 28.48
C LEU A 344 65.42 3.11 29.32
N PRO A 345 65.31 4.33 28.77
CA PRO A 345 64.65 5.42 29.47
C PRO A 345 63.17 5.08 29.67
N ASP A 346 62.70 5.21 30.91
CA ASP A 346 61.31 5.04 31.29
C ASP A 346 60.37 5.95 30.47
N ASP A 347 59.34 5.31 29.90
CA ASP A 347 57.98 5.84 29.75
C ASP A 347 57.82 7.28 29.21
N GLU A 348 57.90 7.44 27.88
CA GLU A 348 57.24 8.57 27.22
C GLU A 348 55.74 8.32 27.03
N ASN A 349 55.31 7.09 26.73
CA ASN A 349 53.89 6.79 26.47
C ASN A 349 53.01 6.86 27.72
N SER A 350 53.53 6.48 28.90
CA SER A 350 52.80 6.64 30.18
C SER A 350 52.77 8.11 30.65
N LYS A 351 53.77 8.94 30.27
CA LYS A 351 53.76 10.39 30.50
C LYS A 351 52.82 11.15 29.56
N LEU A 352 52.52 10.62 28.37
CA LEU A 352 51.56 11.19 27.42
C LEU A 352 50.10 11.03 27.88
N MET A 353 49.79 10.00 28.67
CA MET A 353 48.45 9.79 29.24
C MET A 353 48.26 10.46 30.62
N ALA A 354 49.33 10.78 31.33
CA ALA A 354 49.27 11.42 32.66
C ALA A 354 49.08 12.95 32.61
N ASN A 355 49.23 13.59 31.44
CA ASN A 355 49.14 15.05 31.26
C ASN A 355 48.13 15.45 30.18
N HIS A 356 46.95 14.81 30.12
CA HIS A 356 45.92 15.24 29.17
C HIS A 356 45.27 16.55 29.64
N ILE A 357 45.69 17.68 29.05
CA ILE A 357 45.00 18.97 29.23
C ILE A 357 43.63 18.84 28.54
N PRO A 358 42.50 18.94 29.26
CA PRO A 358 41.18 18.90 28.63
C PRO A 358 41.07 20.04 27.59
N ALA A 359 40.85 19.66 26.32
CA ALA A 359 40.75 20.60 25.21
C ALA A 359 39.30 20.71 24.73
N THR A 360 38.78 21.93 24.74
CA THR A 360 37.49 22.29 24.13
C THR A 360 37.77 22.89 22.76
N LEU A 361 37.18 22.31 21.71
CA LEU A 361 37.26 22.84 20.36
C LEU A 361 36.03 23.72 20.08
N LEU A 362 36.25 24.98 19.74
CA LEU A 362 35.20 25.94 19.41
C LEU A 362 35.44 26.46 18.00
N PHE A 363 34.42 26.43 17.15
CA PHE A 363 34.50 26.98 15.79
C PHE A 363 33.38 27.99 15.56
N ARG A 364 33.72 29.11 14.91
CA ARG A 364 32.82 30.23 14.68
C ARG A 364 32.89 30.70 13.23
N ASP A 365 31.73 30.86 12.62
CA ASP A 365 31.53 31.41 11.28
C ASP A 365 32.36 30.69 10.20
N ILE A 366 32.47 29.36 10.33
CA ILE A 366 33.23 28.56 9.36
C ILE A 366 32.48 28.52 8.03
N SER A 367 33.10 29.10 7.01
CA SER A 367 32.58 29.12 5.64
C SER A 367 33.65 28.66 4.65
N TYR A 368 33.26 27.87 3.65
CA TYR A 368 34.19 27.29 2.67
C TYR A 368 33.69 27.49 1.25
N PHE A 369 34.58 28.00 0.40
CA PHE A 369 34.30 28.34 -1.00
C PHE A 369 35.25 27.59 -1.92
N VAL A 370 34.70 26.94 -2.96
CA VAL A 370 35.47 26.32 -4.04
C VAL A 370 35.16 27.08 -5.32
N GLY A 371 36.12 27.87 -5.81
CA GLY A 371 35.83 28.92 -6.80
C GLY A 371 34.83 29.93 -6.23
N ASP A 372 33.78 30.24 -7.00
CA ASP A 372 32.69 31.14 -6.59
C ASP A 372 31.55 30.41 -5.84
N LYS A 373 31.61 29.08 -5.73
CA LYS A 373 30.57 28.29 -5.09
C LYS A 373 30.85 28.12 -3.60
N SER A 374 29.89 28.50 -2.77
CA SER A 374 29.93 28.22 -1.33
C SER A 374 29.47 26.81 -1.04
N VAL A 375 30.25 26.09 -0.24
CA VAL A 375 30.03 24.68 0.15
C VAL A 375 29.64 24.58 1.62
N LEU A 376 30.21 25.43 2.48
CA LEU A 376 29.86 25.55 3.89
C LEU A 376 29.53 27.01 4.19
N HIS A 377 28.48 27.25 4.98
CA HIS A 377 27.97 28.58 5.26
C HIS A 377 27.84 28.79 6.78
N SER A 378 28.65 29.70 7.33
CA SER A 378 28.57 30.21 8.70
C SER A 378 28.27 29.13 9.75
N ILE A 379 29.13 28.11 9.81
CA ILE A 379 28.97 27.00 10.76
C ILE A 379 29.59 27.39 12.11
N HIS A 380 28.85 27.13 13.19
CA HIS A 380 29.27 27.38 14.58
C HIS A 380 29.04 26.13 15.43
N GLY A 381 29.90 25.91 16.43
CA GLY A 381 29.73 24.78 17.34
C GLY A 381 30.88 24.64 18.33
N VAL A 382 30.67 23.77 19.32
CA VAL A 382 31.61 23.49 20.39
C VAL A 382 31.65 21.98 20.65
N VAL A 383 32.84 21.45 20.87
CA VAL A 383 33.07 20.06 21.29
C VAL A 383 33.83 20.10 22.61
N LYS A 384 33.23 19.56 23.67
CA LYS A 384 33.83 19.56 25.00
C LYS A 384 34.76 18.35 25.19
N PRO A 385 35.69 18.40 26.17
CA PRO A 385 36.53 17.27 26.52
C PRO A 385 35.67 16.03 26.84
N GLY A 386 35.98 14.89 26.21
CA GLY A 386 35.26 13.63 26.40
C GLY A 386 34.01 13.45 25.53
N GLU A 387 33.63 14.43 24.71
CA GLU A 387 32.51 14.30 23.77
C GLU A 387 32.98 13.76 22.41
N VAL A 388 32.13 12.96 21.77
CA VAL A 388 32.33 12.47 20.40
C VAL A 388 31.38 13.21 19.47
N MET A 389 31.93 13.99 18.53
CA MET A 389 31.14 14.70 17.52
C MET A 389 31.05 13.88 16.23
N ALA A 390 29.83 13.57 15.79
CA ALA A 390 29.55 12.92 14.51
C ALA A 390 28.97 13.92 13.49
N ILE A 391 29.48 13.90 12.25
CA ILE A 391 29.00 14.76 11.14
C ILE A 391 28.23 13.88 10.14
N MET A 392 26.94 14.13 9.97
CA MET A 392 26.03 13.36 9.10
C MET A 392 25.37 14.26 8.04
N GLY A 393 24.90 13.65 6.94
CA GLY A 393 24.25 14.39 5.83
C GLY A 393 24.45 13.71 4.46
N GLY A 394 23.71 14.17 3.45
CA GLY A 394 23.74 13.61 2.08
C GLY A 394 25.10 13.69 1.37
N SER A 395 25.26 12.93 0.29
CA SER A 395 26.48 13.00 -0.54
C SER A 395 26.63 14.42 -1.13
N GLY A 396 27.84 14.98 -1.11
CA GLY A 396 28.10 16.34 -1.60
C GLY A 396 27.79 17.49 -0.62
N ALA A 397 27.24 17.23 0.57
CA ALA A 397 26.93 18.27 1.57
C ALA A 397 28.14 18.94 2.25
N GLY A 398 29.38 18.55 1.89
CA GLY A 398 30.60 19.17 2.45
C GLY A 398 31.11 18.58 3.76
N LYS A 399 30.63 17.42 4.22
CA LYS A 399 31.03 16.76 5.48
C LYS A 399 32.55 16.55 5.60
N THR A 400 33.16 15.91 4.62
CA THR A 400 34.62 15.66 4.58
C THR A 400 35.38 16.98 4.52
N SER A 401 34.89 17.95 3.74
CA SER A 401 35.47 19.28 3.66
C SER A 401 35.45 19.99 5.02
N PHE A 402 34.34 19.89 5.77
CA PHE A 402 34.21 20.49 7.09
C PHE A 402 35.17 19.83 8.10
N LEU A 403 35.27 18.50 8.09
CA LEU A 403 36.20 17.77 8.96
C LEU A 403 37.66 18.14 8.66
N ASP A 404 38.04 18.26 7.39
CA ASP A 404 39.39 18.67 6.99
C ASP A 404 39.70 20.12 7.37
N ILE A 405 38.72 21.03 7.33
CA ILE A 405 38.87 22.42 7.78
C ILE A 405 39.07 22.46 9.30
N LEU A 406 38.30 21.69 10.06
CA LEU A 406 38.48 21.59 11.51
C LEU A 406 39.85 21.02 11.88
N ALA A 407 40.39 20.09 11.09
CA ALA A 407 41.75 19.56 11.25
C ALA A 407 42.86 20.50 10.73
N ARG A 408 42.52 21.72 10.26
CA ARG A 408 43.43 22.68 9.61
C ARG A 408 44.26 22.06 8.47
N LYS A 409 43.67 21.12 7.71
CA LYS A 409 44.32 20.55 6.52
C LYS A 409 44.21 21.51 5.33
N ASN A 410 45.27 21.60 4.54
CA ASN A 410 45.29 22.41 3.33
C ASN A 410 44.23 21.93 2.33
N LYS A 411 43.34 22.84 1.92
CA LYS A 411 42.35 22.63 0.85
C LYS A 411 42.57 23.67 -0.24
N ALA A 412 42.23 23.30 -1.47
CA ALA A 412 42.38 24.18 -2.64
C ALA A 412 41.37 25.36 -2.66
N GLY A 413 40.40 25.39 -1.73
CA GLY A 413 39.39 26.44 -1.63
C GLY A 413 39.68 27.49 -0.56
N ARG A 414 38.89 28.57 -0.56
CA ARG A 414 39.00 29.66 0.41
C ARG A 414 38.18 29.34 1.66
N VAL A 415 38.82 29.39 2.83
CA VAL A 415 38.18 29.20 4.14
C VAL A 415 38.04 30.55 4.85
N LYS A 416 36.91 30.77 5.53
CA LYS A 416 36.67 31.88 6.47
C LYS A 416 36.21 31.31 7.82
N GLY A 417 36.37 32.11 8.87
CA GLY A 417 35.96 31.78 10.24
C GLY A 417 37.14 31.49 11.16
N GLU A 418 36.84 31.18 12.41
CA GLU A 418 37.83 31.02 13.48
C GLU A 418 37.68 29.66 14.18
N ILE A 419 38.81 29.02 14.47
CA ILE A 419 38.89 27.79 15.27
C ILE A 419 39.73 28.08 16.50
N LEU A 420 39.10 27.95 17.67
CA LEU A 420 39.67 28.20 18.98
C LEU A 420 39.81 26.89 19.74
N VAL A 421 40.93 26.75 20.46
CA VAL A 421 41.17 25.67 21.41
C VAL A 421 41.20 26.27 22.80
N ASN A 422 40.35 25.78 23.71
CA ASN A 422 40.20 26.33 25.07
C ASN A 422 39.95 27.85 25.09
N GLY A 423 39.18 28.34 24.12
CA GLY A 423 38.81 29.76 24.01
C GLY A 423 39.91 30.68 23.47
N ARG A 424 41.04 30.14 23.00
CA ARG A 424 42.16 30.91 22.42
C ARG A 424 42.40 30.52 20.97
N ILE A 425 42.79 31.50 20.15
CA ILE A 425 43.30 31.24 18.80
C ILE A 425 44.72 30.68 18.96
N VAL A 426 44.91 29.42 18.57
CA VAL A 426 46.21 28.74 18.64
C VAL A 426 46.90 28.78 17.27
N GLY A 427 48.24 28.86 17.27
CA GLY A 427 49.04 28.76 16.05
C GLY A 427 49.06 27.33 15.49
N ASP A 428 49.45 27.14 14.24
CA ASP A 428 49.39 25.82 13.58
C ASP A 428 50.29 24.75 14.22
N VAL A 429 51.42 25.17 14.80
CA VAL A 429 52.34 24.26 15.52
C VAL A 429 51.67 23.74 16.81
N GLU A 430 51.04 24.64 17.57
CA GLU A 430 50.34 24.30 18.80
C GLU A 430 49.07 23.48 18.51
N PHE A 431 48.36 23.82 17.43
CA PHE A 431 47.15 23.09 17.01
C PHE A 431 47.46 21.63 16.63
N LYS A 432 48.57 21.37 15.92
CA LYS A 432 48.99 20.01 15.56
C LYS A 432 49.27 19.15 16.79
N ASN A 433 49.87 19.73 17.84
CA ASN A 433 50.14 19.02 19.08
C ASN A 433 48.86 18.59 19.83
N VAL A 434 47.71 19.21 19.54
CA VAL A 434 46.41 18.90 20.16
C VAL A 434 45.61 17.86 19.36
N VAL A 435 45.74 17.84 18.04
CA VAL A 435 44.94 16.97 17.15
C VAL A 435 45.64 15.65 16.80
N GLY A 436 46.96 15.56 17.02
CA GLY A 436 47.77 14.36 16.73
C GLY A 436 48.52 14.47 15.41
#